data_AF-A0A3N7WXU3-F1
#
_entry.id   AF-A0A3N7WXU3-F1
#
_cell.length_a   1.000
_cell.length_b   1.000
_cell.length_c   1.000
_cell.angle_alpha   90.00
_cell.angle_beta   90.00
_cell.angle_gamma   90.00
#
_symmetry.space_group_name_H-M   'P 1'
#
loop_
_entity.id
_entity.type
_entity.pdbx_description
1 polymer ?
#
loop_
_entity_poly.entity_id
_entity_poly.type
_entity_poly.pdbx_seq_one_letter_code
_entity_poly.pdbx_strand_id
1 'polypeptide(L)'
;MLQLGSGIVLWLYVSIHLVNHALGIWSIDIAERGLTLAIALWRSAPGTVLLYGAAGLHFALAIRTIYSRRHWALPRAEWLRLWAGLSLPLLLIRHVVGTRVATTLFGFEPTYERVIVSLLTSGTQGLQIALLAPGWVHGCLGLWFHLRRHAPLRRAKRALVAVVVLLPILSAAGFVQMARGIAPAHRAVRAPDAVLVAHRAALDGWRHYLVIGYLSLIATAFAGGQLRNRIAGGNAHQASAEQRRAN
;
A
#
# COMPACT_ATOMS: atom_id res chain seq x y z
N MET A 1 -19.66 -0.05 -6.83
CA MET A 1 -19.62 -1.13 -5.81
C MET A 1 -18.29 -1.87 -5.81
N LEU A 2 -17.79 -2.36 -6.95
CA LEU A 2 -16.51 -3.08 -7.04
C LEU A 2 -15.29 -2.34 -6.46
N GLN A 3 -15.12 -1.04 -6.76
CA GLN A 3 -14.02 -0.24 -6.21
C GLN A 3 -14.04 -0.13 -4.68
N LEU A 4 -15.23 -0.03 -4.10
CA LEU A 4 -15.40 0.06 -2.66
C LEU A 4 -15.16 -1.32 -2.02
N GLY A 5 -15.72 -2.38 -2.58
CA GLY A 5 -15.52 -3.75 -2.09
C GLY A 5 -14.05 -4.16 -2.09
N SER A 6 -13.34 -3.95 -3.20
CA SER A 6 -11.90 -4.22 -3.27
C SER A 6 -11.11 -3.35 -2.29
N GLY A 7 -11.48 -2.06 -2.15
CA GLY A 7 -10.86 -1.16 -1.19
C GLY A 7 -11.06 -1.59 0.27
N ILE A 8 -12.23 -2.13 0.63
CA ILE A 8 -12.51 -2.63 1.99
C ILE A 8 -11.64 -3.85 2.30
N VAL A 9 -11.51 -4.79 1.37
CA VAL A 9 -10.64 -5.98 1.55
C VAL A 9 -9.20 -5.55 1.82
N LEU A 10 -8.66 -4.63 1.01
CA LEU A 10 -7.29 -4.13 1.18
C LEU A 10 -7.14 -3.34 2.49
N TRP A 11 -8.14 -2.54 2.86
CA TRP A 11 -8.13 -1.82 4.12
C TRP A 11 -8.16 -2.77 5.32
N LEU A 12 -8.93 -3.87 5.27
CA LEU A 12 -8.95 -4.90 6.31
C LEU A 12 -7.59 -5.60 6.43
N TYR A 13 -6.98 -5.97 5.31
CA TYR A 13 -5.64 -6.56 5.28
C TYR A 13 -4.62 -5.65 5.97
N VAL A 14 -4.57 -4.36 5.58
CA VAL A 14 -3.67 -3.37 6.18
C VAL A 14 -4.01 -3.15 7.66
N SER A 15 -5.30 -3.10 8.04
CA SER A 15 -5.71 -2.93 9.44
C SER A 15 -5.20 -4.05 10.32
N ILE A 16 -5.41 -5.31 9.90
CA ILE A 16 -4.94 -6.50 10.61
C ILE A 16 -3.41 -6.45 10.71
N HIS A 17 -2.72 -6.08 9.63
CA HIS A 17 -1.27 -5.96 9.63
C HIS A 17 -0.76 -4.90 10.61
N LEU A 18 -1.36 -3.70 10.64
CA LEU A 18 -0.99 -2.63 11.58
C LEU A 18 -1.27 -3.01 13.04
N VAL A 19 -2.41 -3.64 13.30
CA VAL A 19 -2.75 -4.17 14.63
C VAL A 19 -1.71 -5.21 15.05
N ASN A 20 -1.32 -6.10 14.12
CA ASN A 20 -0.31 -7.12 14.40
C ASN A 20 1.05 -6.53 14.80
N HIS A 21 1.46 -5.44 14.16
CA HIS A 21 2.67 -4.70 14.56
C HIS A 21 2.52 -4.04 15.92
N ALA A 22 1.34 -3.48 16.22
CA ALA A 22 1.06 -2.84 17.50
C ALA A 22 1.11 -3.84 18.68
N LEU A 23 0.81 -5.13 18.44
CA LEU A 23 1.02 -6.19 19.44
C LEU A 23 2.47 -6.28 19.92
N GLY A 24 3.44 -5.87 19.10
CA GLY A 24 4.86 -5.80 19.44
C GLY A 24 5.20 -4.83 20.57
N ILE A 25 4.26 -3.96 20.98
CA ILE A 25 4.42 -3.13 22.19
C ILE A 25 4.57 -4.01 23.43
N TRP A 26 3.83 -5.12 23.50
CA TRP A 26 3.83 -6.03 24.64
C TRP A 26 4.97 -7.05 24.55
N SER A 27 5.05 -7.79 23.44
CA SER A 27 6.19 -8.67 23.17
C SER A 27 6.23 -9.11 21.71
N ILE A 28 7.41 -9.52 21.26
CA ILE A 28 7.58 -10.14 19.94
C ILE A 28 6.78 -11.43 19.82
N ASP A 29 6.70 -12.25 20.86
CA ASP A 29 5.97 -13.52 20.83
C ASP A 29 4.45 -13.34 20.59
N ILE A 30 3.85 -12.28 21.16
CA ILE A 30 2.43 -11.97 20.90
C ILE A 30 2.25 -11.54 19.45
N ALA A 31 3.15 -10.69 18.94
CA ALA A 31 3.12 -10.26 17.55
C ALA A 31 3.30 -11.46 16.58
N GLU A 32 4.21 -12.39 16.89
CA GLU A 32 4.44 -13.62 16.11
C GLU A 32 3.23 -14.56 16.08
N ARG A 33 2.53 -14.72 17.21
CA ARG A 33 1.27 -15.48 17.24
C ARG A 33 0.22 -14.83 16.35
N GLY A 34 0.08 -13.52 16.42
CA GLY A 34 -0.82 -12.78 15.53
C GLY A 34 -0.38 -12.86 14.06
N LEU A 35 0.93 -12.87 13.77
CA LEU A 35 1.47 -13.05 12.42
C LEU A 35 1.10 -14.43 11.88
N THR A 36 1.24 -15.47 12.69
CA THR A 36 0.84 -16.84 12.34
C THR A 36 -0.64 -16.91 11.95
N LEU A 37 -1.52 -16.27 12.73
CA LEU A 37 -2.95 -16.18 12.42
C LEU A 37 -3.22 -15.40 11.13
N ALA A 38 -2.54 -14.26 10.94
CA ALA A 38 -2.66 -13.46 9.72
C ALA A 38 -2.19 -14.23 8.48
N ILE A 39 -1.10 -14.99 8.60
CA ILE A 39 -0.59 -15.88 7.55
C ILE A 39 -1.61 -16.97 7.25
N ALA A 40 -2.14 -17.67 8.27
CA ALA A 40 -3.13 -18.71 8.09
C ALA A 40 -4.38 -18.19 7.35
N LEU A 41 -4.85 -16.99 7.71
CA LEU A 41 -5.98 -16.34 7.05
C LEU A 41 -5.66 -15.98 5.59
N TRP A 42 -4.62 -15.18 5.37
CA TRP A 42 -4.38 -14.54 4.07
C TRP A 42 -3.61 -15.42 3.07
N ARG A 43 -2.90 -16.44 3.54
CA ARG A 43 -2.25 -17.45 2.68
C ARG A 43 -3.09 -18.70 2.47
N SER A 44 -4.29 -18.79 3.08
CA SER A 44 -5.28 -19.79 2.65
C SER A 44 -5.68 -19.57 1.19
N ALA A 45 -6.20 -20.61 0.52
CA ALA A 45 -6.72 -20.47 -0.85
C ALA A 45 -7.76 -19.35 -1.00
N PRO A 46 -8.84 -19.29 -0.19
CA PRO A 46 -9.82 -18.19 -0.29
C PRO A 46 -9.22 -16.83 0.07
N GLY A 47 -8.36 -16.76 1.10
CA GLY A 47 -7.70 -15.51 1.49
C GLY A 47 -6.79 -14.97 0.38
N THR A 48 -6.06 -15.85 -0.30
CA THR A 48 -5.19 -15.51 -1.42
C THR A 48 -6.00 -14.99 -2.60
N VAL A 49 -7.03 -15.72 -3.04
CA VAL A 49 -7.90 -15.28 -4.14
C VAL A 49 -8.54 -13.92 -3.82
N LEU A 50 -9.06 -13.76 -2.60
CA LEU A 50 -9.69 -12.53 -2.17
C LEU A 50 -8.71 -11.35 -2.15
N LEU A 51 -7.52 -11.53 -1.56
CA LEU A 51 -6.53 -10.47 -1.41
C LEU A 51 -5.93 -10.04 -2.75
N TYR A 52 -5.44 -11.00 -3.55
CA TYR A 52 -4.83 -10.69 -4.85
C TYR A 52 -5.87 -10.24 -5.88
N GLY A 53 -7.07 -10.82 -5.86
CA GLY A 53 -8.19 -10.38 -6.67
C GLY A 53 -8.61 -8.94 -6.34
N ALA A 54 -8.73 -8.61 -5.04
CA ALA A 54 -9.01 -7.25 -4.60
C ALA A 54 -7.88 -6.28 -4.99
N ALA A 55 -6.62 -6.66 -4.79
CA ALA A 55 -5.46 -5.83 -5.15
C ALA A 55 -5.44 -5.53 -6.65
N GLY A 56 -5.55 -6.55 -7.51
CA GLY A 56 -5.56 -6.40 -8.95
C GLY A 56 -6.75 -5.56 -9.44
N LEU A 57 -7.95 -5.86 -8.95
CA LEU A 57 -9.17 -5.10 -9.31
C LEU A 57 -9.08 -3.64 -8.86
N HIS A 58 -8.66 -3.39 -7.61
CA HIS A 58 -8.51 -2.03 -7.07
C HIS A 58 -7.50 -1.23 -7.89
N PHE A 59 -6.37 -1.84 -8.23
CA PHE A 59 -5.33 -1.22 -9.02
C PHE A 59 -5.79 -0.91 -10.45
N ALA A 60 -6.40 -1.88 -11.14
CA ALA A 60 -6.91 -1.69 -12.50
C ALA A 60 -7.95 -0.56 -12.58
N LEU A 61 -8.87 -0.51 -11.61
CA LEU A 61 -9.87 0.56 -11.53
C LEU A 61 -9.25 1.91 -11.14
N ALA A 62 -8.18 1.94 -10.35
CA ALA A 62 -7.42 3.17 -10.07
C ALA A 62 -6.72 3.69 -11.34
N ILE A 63 -6.08 2.82 -12.13
CA ILE A 63 -5.50 3.15 -13.44
C ILE A 63 -6.57 3.70 -14.39
N ARG A 64 -7.72 3.02 -14.49
CA ARG A 64 -8.85 3.51 -15.28
C ARG A 64 -9.30 4.89 -14.82
N THR A 65 -9.31 5.16 -13.52
CA THR A 65 -9.68 6.47 -12.97
C THR A 65 -8.69 7.55 -13.37
N ILE A 66 -7.39 7.28 -13.32
CA ILE A 66 -6.34 8.21 -13.78
C ILE A 66 -6.50 8.49 -15.28
N TYR A 67 -6.57 7.45 -16.10
CA TYR A 67 -6.78 7.55 -17.54
C TYR A 67 -8.06 8.31 -17.90
N SER A 68 -9.12 8.12 -17.11
CA SER A 68 -10.42 8.70 -17.39
C SER A 68 -10.61 10.13 -16.90
N ARG A 69 -9.70 10.63 -16.06
CA ARG A 69 -9.84 11.94 -15.43
C ARG A 69 -9.69 13.08 -16.45
N ARG A 70 -10.69 13.97 -16.50
CA ARG A 70 -10.67 15.18 -17.34
C ARG A 70 -10.10 16.40 -16.62
N HIS A 71 -10.45 16.57 -15.35
CA HIS A 71 -10.07 17.72 -14.55
C HIS A 71 -9.21 17.32 -13.35
N TRP A 72 -8.14 18.09 -13.12
CA TRP A 72 -7.18 17.89 -12.04
C TRP A 72 -7.32 18.93 -10.92
N ALA A 73 -8.35 19.79 -11.00
CA ALA A 73 -8.75 20.68 -9.92
C ALA A 73 -9.42 19.88 -8.80
N LEU A 74 -8.60 19.21 -7.97
CA LEU A 74 -9.06 18.36 -6.88
C LEU A 74 -9.06 19.11 -5.53
N PRO A 75 -10.03 18.83 -4.64
CA PRO A 75 -9.94 19.23 -3.25
C PRO A 75 -8.67 18.70 -2.59
N ARG A 76 -8.13 19.42 -1.59
CA ARG A 76 -6.89 19.05 -0.88
C ARG A 76 -6.89 17.61 -0.36
N ALA A 77 -8.01 17.14 0.17
CA ALA A 77 -8.13 15.78 0.70
C ALA A 77 -8.08 14.70 -0.40
N GLU A 78 -8.55 15.00 -1.62
CA GLU A 78 -8.44 14.09 -2.75
C GLU A 78 -7.01 14.03 -3.28
N TRP A 79 -6.30 15.17 -3.30
CA TRP A 79 -4.87 15.21 -3.59
C TRP A 79 -4.06 14.37 -2.60
N LEU A 80 -4.33 14.52 -1.30
CA LEU A 80 -3.68 13.72 -0.26
C LEU A 80 -3.93 12.22 -0.47
N ARG A 81 -5.18 11.82 -0.73
CA ARG A 81 -5.54 10.41 -1.00
C ARG A 81 -4.83 9.87 -2.25
N LEU A 82 -4.75 10.67 -3.31
CA LEU A 82 -4.10 10.28 -4.56
C LEU A 82 -2.60 10.13 -4.36
N TRP A 83 -1.95 11.11 -3.74
CA TRP A 83 -0.52 11.06 -3.41
C TRP A 83 -0.18 9.86 -2.51
N ALA A 84 -0.99 9.62 -1.48
CA ALA A 84 -0.83 8.46 -0.59
C ALA A 84 -1.02 7.13 -1.36
N GLY A 85 -1.99 7.07 -2.27
CA GLY A 85 -2.23 5.88 -3.09
C GLY A 85 -1.17 5.61 -4.15
N LEU A 86 -0.51 6.65 -4.68
CA LEU A 86 0.57 6.52 -5.66
C LEU A 86 1.94 6.26 -5.00
N SER A 87 2.19 6.84 -3.82
CA SER A 87 3.42 6.56 -3.06
C SER A 87 3.42 5.17 -2.44
N LEU A 88 2.24 4.63 -2.10
CA LEU A 88 2.10 3.32 -1.46
C LEU A 88 2.78 2.19 -2.26
N PRO A 89 2.50 1.94 -3.56
CA PRO A 89 3.18 0.89 -4.31
C PRO A 89 4.70 0.98 -4.32
N LEU A 90 5.26 2.19 -4.38
CA LEU A 90 6.72 2.39 -4.40
C LEU A 90 7.40 1.87 -3.12
N LEU A 91 6.77 2.12 -1.98
CA LEU A 91 7.25 1.63 -0.68
C LEU A 91 6.91 0.14 -0.48
N LEU A 92 5.71 -0.26 -0.92
CA LEU A 92 5.18 -1.61 -0.75
C LEU A 92 5.95 -2.64 -1.58
N ILE A 93 6.41 -2.31 -2.79
CA ILE A 93 7.19 -3.24 -3.63
C ILE A 93 8.42 -3.75 -2.89
N ARG A 94 9.18 -2.87 -2.21
CA ARG A 94 10.35 -3.30 -1.42
C ARG A 94 9.93 -4.27 -0.31
N HIS A 95 8.86 -3.94 0.41
CA HIS A 95 8.34 -4.78 1.49
C HIS A 95 7.92 -6.17 0.99
N VAL A 96 7.11 -6.21 -0.07
CA VAL A 96 6.57 -7.45 -0.67
C VAL A 96 7.68 -8.29 -1.29
N VAL A 97 8.68 -7.67 -1.94
CA VAL A 97 9.82 -8.40 -2.51
C VAL A 97 10.66 -9.04 -1.39
N GLY A 98 11.00 -8.29 -0.35
CA GLY A 98 11.79 -8.79 0.78
C GLY A 98 11.07 -9.79 1.69
N THR A 99 9.76 -9.95 1.54
CA THR A 99 8.95 -10.90 2.32
C THR A 99 8.33 -11.94 1.39
N ARG A 100 7.20 -11.63 0.76
CA ARG A 100 6.40 -12.58 -0.02
C ARG A 100 7.14 -13.17 -1.22
N VAL A 101 7.84 -12.37 -2.02
CA VAL A 101 8.59 -12.89 -3.18
C VAL A 101 9.75 -13.76 -2.69
N ALA A 102 10.48 -13.30 -1.68
CA ALA A 102 11.55 -14.08 -1.06
C ALA A 102 11.05 -15.43 -0.50
N THR A 103 9.87 -15.46 0.14
CA THR A 103 9.24 -16.71 0.59
C THR A 103 8.92 -17.61 -0.60
N THR A 104 8.16 -17.10 -1.57
CA THR A 104 7.59 -17.93 -2.63
C THR A 104 8.63 -18.45 -3.62
N LEU A 105 9.68 -17.67 -3.91
CA LEU A 105 10.70 -18.05 -4.89
C LEU A 105 11.95 -18.68 -4.27
N PHE A 106 12.28 -18.33 -3.02
CA PHE A 106 13.58 -18.67 -2.43
C PHE A 106 13.48 -19.33 -1.04
N GLY A 107 12.26 -19.59 -0.53
CA GLY A 107 12.06 -20.28 0.75
C GLY A 107 12.37 -19.43 1.99
N PHE A 108 12.38 -18.09 1.87
CA PHE A 108 12.53 -17.22 3.03
C PHE A 108 11.25 -17.20 3.88
N GLU A 109 11.25 -17.89 5.02
CA GLU A 109 10.14 -17.87 5.97
C GLU A 109 10.19 -16.63 6.89
N PRO A 110 9.31 -15.64 6.72
CA PRO A 110 9.40 -14.37 7.41
C PRO A 110 8.88 -14.49 8.84
N THR A 111 9.77 -14.36 9.81
CA THR A 111 9.47 -14.05 11.21
C THR A 111 9.72 -12.57 11.47
N TYR A 112 9.13 -12.00 12.53
CA TYR A 112 9.45 -10.64 12.97
C TYR A 112 10.94 -10.46 13.19
N GLU A 113 11.59 -11.42 13.84
CA GLU A 113 13.03 -11.38 14.08
C GLU A 113 13.82 -11.28 12.77
N ARG A 114 13.60 -12.20 11.83
CA ARG A 114 14.31 -12.23 10.54
C ARG A 114 14.07 -10.96 9.73
N VAL A 115 12.83 -10.49 9.69
CA VAL A 115 12.47 -9.26 8.96
C VAL A 115 13.12 -8.03 9.62
N ILE A 116 13.05 -7.89 10.95
CA ILE A 116 13.67 -6.78 11.67
C ILE A 116 15.19 -6.78 11.48
N VAL A 117 15.85 -7.93 11.61
CA VAL A 117 17.29 -8.08 11.33
C VAL A 117 17.62 -7.66 9.90
N SER A 118 16.84 -8.11 8.92
CA SER A 118 17.01 -7.69 7.51
C SER A 118 16.87 -6.17 7.31
N LEU A 119 15.92 -5.54 8.00
CA LEU A 119 15.72 -4.08 7.91
C LEU A 119 16.84 -3.29 8.56
N LEU A 120 17.33 -3.74 9.73
CA LEU A 120 18.45 -3.11 10.43
C LEU A 120 19.76 -3.27 9.65
N THR A 121 20.03 -4.45 9.11
CA THR A 121 21.25 -4.72 8.31
C THR A 121 21.27 -3.96 6.99
N SER A 122 20.10 -3.81 6.33
CA SER A 122 19.98 -3.05 5.09
C SER A 122 19.90 -1.52 5.29
N GLY A 123 19.65 -1.05 6.51
CA GLY A 123 19.43 0.38 6.81
C GLY A 123 18.11 0.92 6.27
N THR A 124 17.13 0.03 5.99
CA THR A 124 15.88 0.40 5.30
C THR A 124 14.67 0.49 6.23
N GLN A 125 14.86 0.31 7.53
CA GLN A 125 13.82 0.37 8.55
C GLN A 125 13.00 1.68 8.50
N GLY A 126 13.65 2.82 8.24
CA GLY A 126 12.95 4.11 8.12
C GLY A 126 11.94 4.16 6.98
N LEU A 127 12.27 3.54 5.84
CA LEU A 127 11.35 3.44 4.69
C LEU A 127 10.16 2.52 5.00
N GLN A 128 10.38 1.45 5.77
CA GLN A 128 9.30 0.53 6.16
C GLN A 128 8.37 1.15 7.23
N ILE A 129 8.91 1.96 8.13
CA ILE A 129 8.07 2.76 9.04
C ILE A 129 7.28 3.81 8.25
N ALA A 130 7.91 4.47 7.27
CA ALA A 130 7.23 5.42 6.40
C ALA A 130 6.08 4.80 5.59
N LEU A 131 6.16 3.51 5.23
CA LEU A 131 5.10 2.76 4.53
C LEU A 131 3.77 2.70 5.30
N LEU A 132 3.81 2.76 6.64
CA LEU A 132 2.63 2.62 7.49
C LEU A 132 1.59 3.73 7.22
N ALA A 133 2.05 4.94 6.92
CA ALA A 133 1.18 6.11 6.79
C ALA A 133 0.45 6.19 5.42
N PRO A 134 1.10 6.09 4.25
CA PRO A 134 0.44 6.24 2.96
C PRO A 134 -0.69 5.23 2.75
N GLY A 135 -0.47 3.95 3.07
CA GLY A 135 -1.49 2.92 2.92
C GLY A 135 -2.71 3.16 3.81
N TRP A 136 -2.46 3.52 5.06
CA TRP A 136 -3.51 3.80 6.03
C TRP A 136 -4.31 5.06 5.67
N VAL A 137 -3.63 6.17 5.38
CA VAL A 137 -4.26 7.44 4.97
C VAL A 137 -5.06 7.25 3.69
N HIS A 138 -4.52 6.57 2.69
CA HIS A 138 -5.23 6.28 1.44
C HIS A 138 -6.53 5.50 1.68
N GLY A 139 -6.46 4.42 2.47
CA GLY A 139 -7.59 3.57 2.80
C GLY A 139 -8.66 4.33 3.60
N CYS A 140 -8.26 5.01 4.67
CA CYS A 140 -9.18 5.75 5.55
C CYS A 140 -9.89 6.90 4.82
N LEU A 141 -9.18 7.68 3.99
CA LEU A 141 -9.81 8.72 3.16
C LEU A 141 -10.76 8.12 2.13
N GLY A 142 -10.39 6.98 1.54
CA GLY A 142 -11.23 6.24 0.61
C GLY A 142 -12.55 5.80 1.22
N LEU A 143 -12.51 5.20 2.42
CA LEU A 143 -13.71 4.83 3.17
C LEU A 143 -14.52 6.06 3.58
N TRP A 144 -13.87 7.09 4.11
CA TRP A 144 -14.54 8.31 4.55
C TRP A 144 -15.34 8.97 3.41
N PHE A 145 -14.78 9.09 2.21
CA PHE A 145 -15.48 9.72 1.08
C PHE A 145 -16.75 8.97 0.66
N HIS A 146 -16.78 7.64 0.81
CA HIS A 146 -17.97 6.85 0.54
C HIS A 146 -18.97 6.91 1.68
N LEU A 147 -18.47 6.79 2.91
CA LEU A 147 -19.31 6.52 4.08
C LEU A 147 -19.77 7.76 4.86
N ARG A 148 -19.16 8.93 4.64
CA ARG A 148 -19.51 10.19 5.35
C ARG A 148 -20.97 10.65 5.18
N ARG A 149 -21.69 10.08 4.20
CA ARG A 149 -23.11 10.34 3.98
C ARG A 149 -23.98 9.71 5.08
N HIS A 150 -23.52 8.62 5.70
CA HIS A 150 -24.23 7.93 6.78
C HIS A 150 -24.08 8.69 8.10
N ALA A 151 -25.22 9.06 8.71
CA ALA A 151 -25.24 9.88 9.93
C ALA A 151 -24.44 9.31 11.11
N PRO A 152 -24.45 7.99 11.40
CA PRO A 152 -23.64 7.43 12.48
C PRO A 152 -22.14 7.66 12.29
N LEU A 153 -21.61 7.43 11.09
CA LEU A 153 -20.17 7.61 10.80
C LEU A 153 -19.75 9.08 10.81
N ARG A 154 -20.66 9.99 10.45
CA ARG A 154 -20.43 11.43 10.62
C ARG A 154 -20.36 11.83 12.09
N ARG A 155 -21.20 11.27 12.96
CA ARG A 155 -21.15 11.51 14.42
C ARG A 155 -19.88 10.91 15.04
N ALA A 156 -19.45 9.74 14.56
CA ALA A 156 -18.23 9.08 15.01
C ALA A 156 -16.92 9.71 14.47
N LYS A 157 -16.98 10.83 13.72
CA LYS A 157 -15.81 11.43 13.04
C LYS A 157 -14.61 11.61 13.97
N ARG A 158 -14.81 12.07 15.20
CA ARG A 158 -13.70 12.29 16.17
C ARG A 158 -13.00 10.98 16.53
N ALA A 159 -13.78 9.92 16.81
CA ALA A 159 -13.24 8.59 17.09
C ALA A 159 -12.52 8.01 15.87
N LEU A 160 -13.07 8.18 14.66
CA LEU A 160 -12.42 7.74 13.43
C LEU A 160 -11.09 8.47 13.19
N VAL A 161 -11.03 9.78 13.45
CA VAL A 161 -9.76 10.54 13.38
C VAL A 161 -8.75 10.04 14.41
N ALA A 162 -9.18 9.73 15.63
CA ALA A 162 -8.30 9.14 16.63
C ALA A 162 -7.73 7.79 16.14
N VAL A 163 -8.56 6.93 15.54
CA VAL A 163 -8.10 5.66 14.95
C VAL A 163 -7.12 5.88 13.78
N VAL A 164 -7.39 6.88 12.93
CA VAL A 164 -6.50 7.24 11.81
C VAL A 164 -5.11 7.62 12.30
N VAL A 165 -5.01 8.33 13.42
CA VAL A 165 -3.73 8.82 13.96
C VAL A 165 -3.06 7.78 14.86
N LEU A 166 -3.80 7.19 15.80
CA LEU A 166 -3.23 6.34 16.84
C LEU A 166 -2.76 4.99 16.31
N LEU A 167 -3.49 4.36 15.38
CA LEU A 167 -3.12 3.02 14.92
C LEU A 167 -1.72 2.95 14.26
N PRO A 168 -1.34 3.83 13.31
CA PRO A 168 0.01 3.81 12.75
C PRO A 168 1.08 4.17 13.78
N ILE A 169 0.76 5.03 14.76
CA ILE A 169 1.70 5.37 15.86
C ILE A 169 1.95 4.14 16.74
N LEU A 170 0.90 3.44 17.16
CA LEU A 170 1.01 2.22 17.96
C LEU A 170 1.74 1.10 17.18
N SER A 171 1.44 0.97 15.88
CA SER A 171 2.15 0.05 15.00
C SER A 171 3.65 0.36 14.92
N ALA A 172 4.03 1.63 14.72
CA ALA A 172 5.42 2.05 14.71
C ALA A 172 6.10 1.85 16.07
N ALA A 173 5.41 2.16 17.17
CA ALA A 173 5.91 1.93 18.52
C ALA A 173 6.17 0.45 18.79
N GLY A 174 5.26 -0.43 18.38
CA GLY A 174 5.44 -1.88 18.49
C GLY A 174 6.63 -2.39 17.68
N PHE A 175 6.81 -1.92 16.44
CA PHE A 175 8.00 -2.22 15.65
C PHE A 175 9.30 -1.78 16.35
N VAL A 176 9.33 -0.55 16.88
CA VAL A 176 10.51 -0.01 17.59
C VAL A 176 10.80 -0.82 18.86
N GLN A 177 9.78 -1.20 19.62
CA GLN A 177 9.93 -2.03 20.83
C GLN A 177 10.54 -3.39 20.49
N MET A 178 10.03 -4.09 19.47
CA MET A 178 10.60 -5.36 19.01
C MET A 178 12.05 -5.19 18.52
N ALA A 179 12.32 -4.15 17.72
CA ALA A 179 13.66 -3.88 17.20
C ALA A 179 14.69 -3.61 18.33
N ARG A 180 14.28 -2.91 19.39
CA ARG A 180 15.12 -2.69 20.58
C ARG A 180 15.42 -3.99 21.32
N GLY A 181 14.45 -4.89 21.42
CA GLY A 181 14.64 -6.21 22.03
C GLY A 181 15.63 -7.09 21.25
N ILE A 182 15.61 -7.01 19.93
CA ILE A 182 16.48 -7.81 19.04
C ILE A 182 17.89 -7.21 18.89
N ALA A 183 18.02 -5.88 18.91
CA ALA A 183 19.28 -5.21 18.58
C ALA A 183 20.52 -5.68 19.36
N PRO A 184 20.46 -5.98 20.67
CA PRO A 184 21.60 -6.51 21.42
C PRO A 184 22.06 -7.89 20.91
N ALA A 185 21.12 -8.82 20.72
CA ALA A 185 21.39 -10.16 20.20
C ALA A 185 21.92 -10.12 18.75
N HIS A 186 21.35 -9.24 17.93
CA HIS A 186 21.78 -9.01 16.55
C HIS A 186 23.20 -8.44 16.45
N ARG A 187 23.62 -7.54 17.36
CA ARG A 187 25.00 -7.03 17.36
C ARG A 187 26.03 -8.13 17.65
N ALA A 188 25.64 -9.17 18.40
CA ALA A 188 26.48 -10.33 18.66
C ALA A 188 26.49 -11.33 17.50
N VAL A 189 25.36 -11.51 16.78
CA VAL A 189 25.22 -12.43 15.64
C VAL A 189 25.12 -11.63 14.34
N ARG A 190 26.28 -11.37 13.73
CA ARG A 190 26.45 -10.39 12.64
C ARG A 190 25.97 -10.85 11.26
N ALA A 191 25.37 -12.04 11.11
CA ALA A 191 25.11 -12.63 9.81
C ALA A 191 23.73 -12.21 9.27
N PRO A 192 23.65 -11.49 8.13
CA PRO A 192 22.40 -11.34 7.41
C PRO A 192 21.88 -12.71 6.97
N ASP A 193 20.57 -12.82 6.79
CA ASP A 193 19.92 -14.08 6.40
C ASP A 193 20.53 -14.66 5.13
N ALA A 194 21.02 -15.91 5.20
CA ALA A 194 21.75 -16.55 4.11
C ALA A 194 20.94 -16.64 2.81
N VAL A 195 19.61 -16.85 2.90
CA VAL A 195 18.73 -16.92 1.72
C VAL A 195 18.67 -15.56 1.03
N LEU A 196 18.49 -14.48 1.81
CA LEU A 196 18.42 -13.12 1.29
C LEU A 196 19.76 -12.66 0.70
N VAL A 197 20.89 -13.08 1.30
CA VAL A 197 22.23 -12.79 0.77
C VAL A 197 22.45 -13.53 -0.55
N ALA A 198 22.18 -14.83 -0.59
CA ALA A 198 22.38 -15.66 -1.78
C ALA A 198 21.56 -15.18 -2.99
N HIS A 199 20.35 -14.66 -2.75
CA HIS A 199 19.43 -14.25 -3.81
C HIS A 199 19.29 -12.72 -3.95
N ARG A 200 20.22 -11.95 -3.38
CA ARG A 200 20.14 -10.48 -3.35
C ARG A 200 19.98 -9.87 -4.74
N ALA A 201 20.77 -10.32 -5.72
CA ALA A 201 20.71 -9.80 -7.08
C ALA A 201 19.34 -10.06 -7.74
N ALA A 202 18.76 -11.25 -7.54
CA ALA A 202 17.45 -11.58 -8.07
C ALA A 202 16.34 -10.74 -7.41
N LEU A 203 16.39 -10.56 -6.09
CA LEU A 203 15.45 -9.71 -5.35
C LEU A 203 15.56 -8.24 -5.78
N ASP A 204 16.77 -7.74 -5.98
CA ASP A 204 17.00 -6.38 -6.50
C ASP A 204 16.46 -6.22 -7.92
N GLY A 205 16.62 -7.24 -8.78
CA GLY A 205 16.01 -7.31 -10.11
C GLY A 205 14.48 -7.25 -10.06
N TRP A 206 13.84 -8.08 -9.24
CA TRP A 206 12.38 -8.04 -9.02
C TRP A 206 11.90 -6.66 -8.57
N ARG A 207 12.59 -6.05 -7.60
CA ARG A 207 12.26 -4.68 -7.15
C ARG A 207 12.34 -3.70 -8.31
N HIS A 208 13.40 -3.76 -9.11
CA HIS A 208 13.62 -2.86 -10.24
C HIS A 208 12.52 -3.01 -11.30
N TYR A 209 12.22 -4.23 -11.74
CA TYR A 209 11.19 -4.48 -12.76
C TYR A 209 9.79 -4.09 -12.29
N LEU A 210 9.44 -4.39 -11.04
CA LEU A 210 8.14 -4.00 -10.49
C LEU A 210 7.99 -2.49 -10.39
N VAL A 211 9.05 -1.76 -9.98
CA VAL A 211 9.02 -0.29 -9.92
C VAL A 211 8.90 0.31 -11.33
N ILE A 212 9.69 -0.15 -12.29
CA ILE A 212 9.60 0.33 -13.67
C ILE A 212 8.21 0.03 -14.26
N GLY A 213 7.72 -1.20 -14.12
CA GLY A 213 6.39 -1.57 -14.61
C GLY A 213 5.29 -0.70 -14.00
N TYR A 214 5.35 -0.48 -12.69
CA TYR A 214 4.43 0.42 -12.00
C TYR A 214 4.49 1.86 -12.54
N LEU A 215 5.68 2.46 -12.64
CA LEU A 215 5.84 3.82 -13.12
C LEU A 215 5.41 3.98 -14.58
N SER A 216 5.77 3.03 -15.43
CA SER A 216 5.36 3.01 -16.85
C SER A 216 3.85 2.93 -17.00
N LEU A 217 3.17 2.10 -16.21
CA LEU A 217 1.70 2.02 -16.22
C LEU A 217 1.05 3.34 -15.81
N ILE A 218 1.55 3.99 -14.75
CA ILE A 218 1.03 5.29 -14.29
C ILE A 218 1.28 6.37 -15.34
N ALA A 219 2.50 6.46 -15.88
CA ALA A 219 2.87 7.43 -16.90
C ALA A 219 2.02 7.26 -18.16
N THR A 220 1.84 6.02 -18.63
CA THR A 220 1.03 5.70 -19.81
C THR A 220 -0.44 6.05 -19.59
N ALA A 221 -1.00 5.69 -18.43
CA ALA A 221 -2.38 6.02 -18.10
C ALA A 221 -2.61 7.53 -18.05
N PHE A 222 -1.67 8.28 -17.45
CA PHE A 222 -1.74 9.73 -17.38
C PHE A 222 -1.61 10.36 -18.77
N ALA A 223 -0.54 10.05 -19.52
CA ALA A 223 -0.28 10.61 -20.84
C ALA A 223 -1.40 10.28 -21.84
N GLY A 224 -1.85 9.02 -21.87
CA GLY A 224 -2.97 8.58 -22.69
C GLY A 224 -4.27 9.31 -22.34
N GLY A 225 -4.53 9.52 -21.04
CA GLY A 225 -5.68 10.30 -20.58
C GLY A 225 -5.63 11.75 -21.05
N GLN A 226 -4.46 12.41 -20.95
CA GLN A 226 -4.26 13.79 -21.42
C GLN A 226 -4.44 13.92 -22.94
N LEU A 227 -3.84 12.99 -23.70
CA LEU A 227 -3.98 12.97 -25.16
C LEU A 227 -5.45 12.82 -25.57
N ARG A 228 -6.15 11.86 -24.98
CA ARG A 228 -7.58 11.64 -25.21
C ARG A 228 -8.41 12.88 -24.90
N ASN A 229 -8.12 13.57 -23.79
CA ASN A 229 -8.84 14.80 -23.42
C ASN A 229 -8.57 15.95 -24.41
N ARG A 230 -7.35 16.09 -24.92
CA ARG A 230 -7.00 17.09 -25.95
C ARG A 230 -7.74 16.84 -27.26
N ILE A 231 -7.78 15.59 -27.73
CA ILE A 231 -8.51 15.20 -28.95
C ILE A 231 -10.00 15.52 -28.80
N ALA A 232 -10.61 15.12 -27.67
CA ALA A 232 -12.03 15.39 -27.42
C ALA A 232 -12.35 16.90 -27.36
N GLY A 233 -11.45 17.72 -26.78
CA GLY A 233 -11.60 19.18 -26.76
C GLY A 233 -11.45 19.82 -28.14
N GLY A 234 -10.49 19.37 -28.95
CA GLY A 234 -10.29 19.83 -30.32
C GLY A 234 -11.51 19.60 -31.20
N ASN A 235 -12.08 18.41 -31.15
CA ASN A 235 -13.29 18.07 -31.92
C ASN A 235 -14.50 18.94 -31.51
N ALA A 236 -14.65 19.23 -30.22
CA ALA A 236 -15.74 20.08 -29.71
C ALA A 236 -15.60 21.54 -30.17
N HIS A 237 -14.37 22.07 -30.20
CA HIS A 237 -14.10 23.41 -30.72
C HIS A 237 -14.37 23.52 -32.23
N GLN A 238 -13.98 22.50 -33.01
CA GLN A 238 -14.25 22.45 -34.44
C GLN A 238 -15.76 22.43 -34.75
N ALA A 239 -16.52 21.55 -34.09
CA ALA A 239 -17.97 21.48 -34.25
C ALA A 239 -18.67 22.82 -33.90
N SER A 240 -18.24 23.50 -32.83
CA SER A 240 -18.79 24.81 -32.47
C SER A 240 -18.45 25.90 -33.50
N ALA A 241 -17.28 25.84 -34.14
CA ALA A 241 -16.88 26.80 -35.15
C ALA A 241 -17.66 26.60 -36.46
N GLU A 242 -17.90 25.36 -36.87
CA GLU A 242 -18.73 25.04 -38.04
C GLU A 242 -20.17 25.52 -37.85
N GLN A 243 -20.76 25.28 -36.67
CA GLN A 243 -22.12 25.73 -36.39
C GLN A 243 -22.27 27.26 -36.32
N ARG A 244 -21.23 27.98 -35.90
CA ARG A 244 -21.20 29.46 -35.97
C ARG A 244 -21.04 30.01 -37.39
N ARG A 245 -20.47 29.24 -38.31
CA ARG A 245 -20.35 29.62 -39.72
C ARG A 245 -21.62 29.31 -40.53
N ALA A 246 -22.42 28.36 -40.05
CA ALA A 246 -23.67 27.95 -40.68
C ALA A 246 -24.89 28.83 -40.29
N ASN A 247 -24.73 29.70 -39.28
CA ASN A 247 -25.72 30.71 -38.85
C ASN A 247 -25.29 32.11 -39.30
#